data_AF-A0A101GMV0-F1
#
_entry.id   AF-A0A101GMV0-F1
#
_cell.length_a   1.000
_cell.length_b   1.000
_cell.length_c   1.000
_cell.angle_alpha   90.00
_cell.angle_beta   90.00
_cell.angle_gamma   90.00
#
_symmetry.space_group_name_H-M   'P 1'
#
loop_
_entity.id
_entity.type
_entity.pdbx_description
1 polymer ?
#
loop_
_entity_poly.entity_id
_entity_poly.type
_entity_poly.pdbx_seq_one_letter_code
_entity_poly.pdbx_strand_id
1 'polypeptide(L)'
;MLALLGIAVAVVMPPGGTTGTLPLDTITLPAGFAIDVYAGNVTGARSMTLSPNGTLFVGSRGPGNVYAIPDRDGDGRADAVITVASGLNSPNGVAFRNGSLYVAEIGRILRYDNIEADLENPPEAVVVSDAFPGDASHGWKFIAFGPDGKLYVPVGVPCNVCDPDDERFGTILRMNPDGTDLEVYARGIRNTVGFDWDPETGDLWFTDNGRDWLGDNIPPDELNRAPEAGMHFGFPYCHGRSIADPEFGEGQSCANFTPPEQELGPHVAALGMRFYDGEQFPEEWTSRSRTTGRSWSRTTGRMPSTG
;
A
#
# COMPACT_ATOMS: atom_id res chain seq x y z
N MET A 1 23.43 -17.12 -7.29
CA MET A 1 22.91 -15.99 -8.07
C MET A 1 21.99 -15.26 -7.10
N LEU A 2 22.52 -14.24 -6.41
CA LEU A 2 21.76 -13.51 -5.39
C LEU A 2 20.92 -12.46 -6.11
N ALA A 3 19.60 -12.62 -6.13
CA ALA A 3 18.70 -11.50 -6.37
C ALA A 3 18.44 -10.85 -5.01
N LEU A 4 18.78 -9.59 -4.81
CA LEU A 4 18.43 -8.82 -3.61
C LEU A 4 17.15 -8.02 -3.93
N LEU A 5 15.98 -8.49 -3.47
CA LEU A 5 14.80 -7.62 -3.41
C LEU A 5 14.85 -6.80 -2.12
N GLY A 6 15.19 -5.52 -2.27
CA GLY A 6 15.20 -4.56 -1.18
C GLY A 6 13.77 -4.18 -0.75
N ILE A 7 13.47 -4.34 0.54
CA ILE A 7 12.36 -3.61 1.15
C ILE A 7 12.80 -2.15 1.28
N ALA A 8 12.25 -1.28 0.42
CA ALA A 8 12.49 0.15 0.50
C ALA A 8 11.78 0.74 1.73
N VAL A 9 12.56 1.15 2.74
CA VAL A 9 12.08 2.04 3.78
C VAL A 9 12.18 3.47 3.26
N ALA A 10 11.06 4.04 2.80
CA ALA A 10 11.00 5.45 2.43
C ALA A 10 10.98 6.32 3.69
N VAL A 11 12.15 6.83 4.09
CA VAL A 11 12.22 7.92 5.09
C VAL A 11 11.85 9.22 4.38
N VAL A 12 10.68 9.77 4.71
CA VAL A 12 10.25 11.08 4.23
C VAL A 12 11.09 12.15 4.94
N MET A 13 12.02 12.79 4.23
CA MET A 13 12.73 13.97 4.70
C MET A 13 12.00 15.26 4.29
N PRO A 14 12.01 16.31 5.12
CA PRO A 14 11.50 17.63 4.73
C PRO A 14 12.35 18.24 3.61
N PRO A 15 11.76 19.10 2.75
CA PRO A 15 12.47 19.68 1.61
C PRO A 15 13.53 20.67 2.13
N GLY A 16 14.81 20.30 2.00
CA GLY A 16 15.94 21.15 2.41
C GLY A 16 17.13 20.44 3.07
N GLY A 17 17.09 19.11 3.26
CA GLY A 17 18.23 18.36 3.79
C GLY A 17 19.31 18.13 2.75
N THR A 18 20.52 18.61 3.02
CA THR A 18 21.78 18.22 2.37
C THR A 18 21.88 16.70 2.20
N THR A 19 22.60 16.24 1.16
CA THR A 19 23.06 14.86 0.92
C THR A 19 23.91 14.32 2.09
N GLY A 20 23.30 14.17 3.26
CA GLY A 20 23.85 13.43 4.38
C GLY A 20 23.66 11.95 4.12
N THR A 21 24.64 11.15 4.53
CA THR A 21 24.49 9.70 4.65
C THR A 21 23.22 9.40 5.45
N LEU A 22 22.33 8.58 4.88
CA LEU A 22 21.17 8.09 5.62
C LEU A 22 21.67 7.33 6.87
N PRO A 23 21.05 7.51 8.05
CA PRO A 23 21.53 6.92 9.31
C PRO A 23 21.17 5.43 9.40
N LEU A 24 21.56 4.64 8.40
CA LEU A 24 21.26 3.20 8.32
C LEU A 24 21.85 2.42 9.50
N ASP A 25 22.97 2.89 10.03
CA ASP A 25 23.65 2.36 11.22
C ASP A 25 22.82 2.48 12.51
N THR A 26 21.81 3.34 12.54
CA THR A 26 20.90 3.48 13.69
C THR A 26 19.74 2.48 13.66
N ILE A 27 19.56 1.75 12.55
CA ILE A 27 18.49 0.78 12.38
C ILE A 27 18.95 -0.57 12.94
N THR A 28 18.22 -1.09 13.92
CA THR A 28 18.44 -2.44 14.42
C THR A 28 17.69 -3.44 13.56
N LEU A 29 18.42 -4.32 12.87
CA LEU A 29 17.85 -5.38 12.04
C LEU A 29 17.82 -6.72 12.79
N PRO A 30 16.87 -7.62 12.46
CA PRO A 30 16.96 -9.01 12.89
C PRO A 30 18.25 -9.67 12.38
N ALA A 31 18.71 -10.71 13.09
CA ALA A 31 19.87 -11.48 12.64
C ALA A 31 19.64 -12.05 11.23
N GLY A 32 20.68 -12.02 10.39
CA GLY A 32 20.61 -12.49 9.00
C GLY A 32 20.11 -11.45 7.98
N PHE A 33 19.71 -10.24 8.42
CA PHE A 33 19.31 -9.15 7.54
C PHE A 33 20.41 -8.10 7.38
N ALA A 34 20.44 -7.49 6.20
CA ALA A 34 21.22 -6.30 5.89
C ALA A 34 20.33 -5.28 5.17
N ILE A 35 20.71 -4.00 5.24
CA ILE A 35 20.04 -2.91 4.53
C ILE A 35 21.10 -2.06 3.83
N ASP A 36 20.79 -1.63 2.61
CA ASP A 36 21.58 -0.68 1.83
C ASP A 36 20.63 0.26 1.06
N VAL A 37 21.15 1.37 0.56
CA VAL A 37 20.39 2.31 -0.28
C VAL A 37 20.31 1.75 -1.69
N TYR A 38 19.09 1.40 -2.12
CA TYR A 38 18.84 0.98 -3.51
C TYR A 38 18.94 2.16 -4.49
N ALA A 39 18.26 3.27 -4.19
CA ALA A 39 18.24 4.48 -5.01
C ALA A 39 18.11 5.74 -4.15
N GLY A 40 18.81 6.82 -4.53
CA GLY A 40 18.62 8.16 -3.96
C GLY A 40 17.70 9.02 -4.82
N ASN A 41 17.29 10.20 -4.31
CA ASN A 41 16.60 11.26 -5.07
C ASN A 41 15.23 10.91 -5.68
N VAL A 42 14.55 9.88 -5.18
CA VAL A 42 13.17 9.52 -5.58
C VAL A 42 12.17 10.38 -4.81
N THR A 43 11.99 11.63 -5.25
CA THR A 43 11.21 12.62 -4.48
C THR A 43 9.74 12.21 -4.36
N GLY A 44 9.25 12.17 -3.13
CA GLY A 44 7.85 11.83 -2.83
C GLY A 44 7.52 10.35 -3.03
N ALA A 45 8.53 9.46 -3.11
CA ALA A 45 8.36 8.01 -3.27
C ALA A 45 7.26 7.44 -2.36
N ARG A 46 6.40 6.61 -2.93
CA ARG A 46 5.30 5.93 -2.22
C ARG A 46 5.21 4.45 -2.58
N SER A 47 4.23 4.06 -3.39
CA SER A 47 4.06 2.65 -3.76
C SER A 47 5.05 2.27 -4.85
N MET A 48 5.41 1.00 -4.89
CA MET A 48 6.36 0.47 -5.86
C MET A 48 5.93 -0.89 -6.39
N THR A 49 6.34 -1.20 -7.62
CA THR A 49 6.15 -2.49 -8.28
C THR A 49 7.39 -2.81 -9.11
N LEU A 50 7.81 -4.08 -9.12
CA LEU A 50 9.00 -4.53 -9.84
C LEU A 50 8.57 -5.23 -11.14
N SER A 51 9.16 -4.85 -12.27
CA SER A 51 8.99 -5.59 -13.52
C SER A 51 9.86 -6.87 -13.53
N PRO A 52 9.51 -7.89 -14.33
CA PRO A 52 10.37 -9.05 -14.54
C PRO A 52 11.76 -8.72 -15.12
N ASN A 53 11.94 -7.54 -15.70
CA ASN A 53 13.22 -7.07 -16.27
C ASN A 53 14.10 -6.33 -15.25
N GLY A 54 13.69 -6.24 -13.97
CA GLY A 54 14.46 -5.57 -12.93
C GLY A 54 14.22 -4.05 -12.83
N THR A 55 13.20 -3.51 -13.49
CA THR A 55 12.83 -2.10 -13.34
C THR A 55 11.88 -1.92 -12.17
N LEU A 56 12.31 -1.18 -11.15
CA LEU A 56 11.43 -0.76 -10.06
C LEU A 56 10.68 0.50 -10.48
N PHE A 57 9.36 0.39 -10.64
CA PHE A 57 8.49 1.54 -10.85
C PHE A 57 8.00 2.08 -9.51
N VAL A 58 8.02 3.40 -9.34
CA VAL A 58 7.69 4.06 -8.09
C VAL A 58 6.72 5.22 -8.34
N GLY A 59 5.54 5.13 -7.73
CA GLY A 59 4.58 6.24 -7.68
C GLY A 59 5.02 7.30 -6.66
N SER A 60 4.47 8.52 -6.78
CA SER A 60 4.80 9.61 -5.86
C SER A 60 3.60 10.38 -5.34
N ARG A 61 3.78 10.96 -4.16
CA ARG A 61 2.86 11.93 -3.56
C ARG A 61 3.54 13.29 -3.47
N GLY A 62 2.84 14.34 -3.90
CA GLY A 62 3.33 15.72 -3.88
C GLY A 62 3.79 16.16 -5.28
N PRO A 63 4.94 15.68 -5.79
CA PRO A 63 5.46 16.10 -7.10
C PRO A 63 4.58 15.74 -8.30
N GLY A 64 3.74 14.71 -8.19
CA GLY A 64 2.90 14.27 -9.32
C GLY A 64 3.67 13.45 -10.35
N ASN A 65 4.75 12.78 -9.94
CA ASN A 65 5.65 12.03 -10.82
C ASN A 65 5.51 10.51 -10.66
N VAL A 66 5.89 9.77 -11.71
CA VAL A 66 6.16 8.34 -11.65
C VAL A 66 7.60 8.11 -12.11
N TYR A 67 8.33 7.30 -11.36
CA TYR A 67 9.73 7.00 -11.63
C TYR A 67 9.90 5.55 -12.11
N ALA A 68 10.85 5.34 -13.02
CA ALA A 68 11.41 4.05 -13.35
C ALA A 68 12.85 3.99 -12.87
N ILE A 69 13.21 2.92 -12.17
CA ILE A 69 14.49 2.76 -11.50
C ILE A 69 15.07 1.40 -11.88
N PRO A 70 15.71 1.30 -13.06
CA PRO A 70 16.27 0.05 -13.55
C PRO A 70 17.55 -0.34 -12.81
N ASP A 71 17.68 -1.63 -12.53
CA ASP A 71 18.91 -2.33 -12.18
C ASP A 71 19.25 -3.27 -13.35
N ARG A 72 20.04 -2.78 -14.31
CA ARG A 72 20.31 -3.48 -15.58
C ARG A 72 21.43 -4.49 -15.45
N ASP A 73 22.33 -4.34 -14.48
CA ASP A 73 23.43 -5.27 -14.23
C ASP A 73 23.11 -6.31 -13.14
N GLY A 74 21.99 -6.13 -12.43
CA GLY A 74 21.46 -7.07 -11.44
C GLY A 74 22.28 -7.10 -10.16
N ASP A 75 23.00 -6.02 -9.83
CA ASP A 75 23.83 -5.93 -8.64
C ASP A 75 23.05 -5.57 -7.37
N GLY A 76 21.75 -5.31 -7.50
CA GLY A 76 20.87 -4.90 -6.40
C GLY A 76 20.94 -3.40 -6.10
N ARG A 77 21.42 -2.58 -7.05
CA ARG A 77 21.42 -1.12 -6.96
C ARG A 77 20.83 -0.49 -8.22
N ALA A 78 20.28 0.70 -8.04
CA ALA A 78 19.73 1.45 -9.16
C ALA A 78 20.83 2.03 -10.06
N ASP A 79 20.72 1.82 -11.36
CA ASP A 79 21.57 2.48 -12.36
C ASP A 79 21.16 3.93 -12.61
N ALA A 80 19.87 4.20 -12.50
CA ALA A 80 19.28 5.49 -12.82
C ALA A 80 17.94 5.68 -12.09
N VAL A 81 17.52 6.93 -11.95
CA VAL A 81 16.15 7.31 -11.57
C VAL A 81 15.58 8.16 -12.71
N ILE A 82 14.68 7.57 -13.48
CA ILE A 82 14.10 8.17 -14.69
C ILE A 82 12.67 8.59 -14.38
N THR A 83 12.29 9.83 -14.69
CA THR A 83 10.90 10.27 -14.54
C THR A 83 10.13 9.89 -15.81
N VAL A 84 9.24 8.90 -15.70
CA VAL A 84 8.46 8.35 -16.84
C VAL A 84 7.07 8.96 -16.97
N ALA A 85 6.60 9.66 -15.95
CA ALA A 85 5.41 10.50 -16.04
C ALA A 85 5.50 11.65 -15.04
N SER A 86 4.86 12.78 -15.36
CA SER A 86 4.86 13.98 -14.51
C SER A 86 3.54 14.75 -14.65
N GLY A 87 3.28 15.67 -13.73
CA GLY A 87 2.07 16.52 -13.76
C GLY A 87 0.78 15.74 -13.44
N LEU A 88 0.90 14.56 -12.85
CA LEU A 88 -0.23 13.74 -12.44
C LEU A 88 -0.75 14.15 -11.05
N ASN A 89 -2.03 13.93 -10.81
CA ASN A 89 -2.70 14.16 -9.54
C ASN A 89 -2.49 12.99 -8.57
N SER A 90 -1.43 13.11 -7.77
CA SER A 90 -1.06 12.15 -6.72
C SER A 90 -0.97 10.70 -7.23
N PRO A 91 -0.08 10.41 -8.22
CA PRO A 91 0.09 9.09 -8.82
C PRO A 91 0.75 8.10 -7.85
N ASN A 92 0.04 7.73 -6.79
CA ASN A 92 0.58 6.96 -5.68
C ASN A 92 0.73 5.48 -6.01
N GLY A 93 -0.28 4.88 -6.63
CA GLY A 93 -0.34 3.44 -6.88
C GLY A 93 0.26 3.10 -8.23
N VAL A 94 1.07 2.05 -8.26
CA VAL A 94 1.67 1.51 -9.50
C VAL A 94 1.57 0.00 -9.51
N ALA A 95 1.22 -0.58 -10.66
CA ALA A 95 1.19 -2.03 -10.88
C ALA A 95 1.72 -2.36 -12.28
N PHE A 96 2.50 -3.42 -12.41
CA PHE A 96 3.04 -3.86 -13.69
C PHE A 96 2.37 -5.16 -14.15
N ARG A 97 2.02 -5.24 -15.44
CA ARG A 97 1.52 -6.48 -16.04
C ARG A 97 1.71 -6.50 -17.55
N ASN A 98 2.24 -7.63 -18.06
CA ASN A 98 2.36 -7.91 -19.49
C ASN A 98 3.05 -6.79 -20.30
N GLY A 99 4.10 -6.18 -19.73
CA GLY A 99 4.83 -5.07 -20.37
C GLY A 99 4.21 -3.69 -20.16
N SER A 100 3.02 -3.61 -19.56
CA SER A 100 2.34 -2.35 -19.30
C SER A 100 2.45 -1.93 -17.83
N LEU A 101 2.68 -0.63 -17.62
CA LEU A 101 2.62 0.00 -16.30
C LEU A 101 1.25 0.65 -16.11
N TYR A 102 0.57 0.29 -15.03
CA TYR A 102 -0.66 0.92 -14.56
C TYR A 102 -0.32 1.92 -13.46
N VAL A 103 -0.91 3.11 -13.53
CA VAL A 103 -0.67 4.22 -12.60
C VAL A 103 -2.02 4.72 -12.09
N ALA A 104 -2.16 4.79 -10.77
CA ALA A 104 -3.38 5.25 -10.12
C ALA A 104 -3.25 6.69 -9.61
N GLU A 105 -4.04 7.58 -10.21
CA GLU A 105 -4.36 8.90 -9.67
C GLU A 105 -5.62 8.81 -8.78
N ILE A 106 -5.96 9.90 -8.08
CA ILE A 106 -7.13 9.93 -7.19
C ILE A 106 -8.42 9.57 -7.95
N GLY A 107 -8.65 10.12 -9.15
CA GLY A 107 -9.89 9.93 -9.90
C GLY A 107 -9.83 8.95 -11.07
N ARG A 108 -8.64 8.41 -11.41
CA ARG A 108 -8.49 7.59 -12.62
C ARG A 108 -7.29 6.65 -12.57
N ILE A 109 -7.33 5.63 -13.42
CA ILE A 109 -6.25 4.70 -13.71
C ILE A 109 -5.74 4.95 -15.13
N LEU A 110 -4.45 5.18 -15.25
CA LEU A 110 -3.71 5.29 -16.50
C LEU A 110 -2.94 4.00 -16.78
N ARG A 111 -2.69 3.71 -18.06
CA ARG A 111 -1.82 2.62 -18.51
C ARG A 111 -0.83 3.10 -19.55
N TYR A 112 0.42 2.70 -19.40
CA TYR A 112 1.51 2.93 -20.33
C TYR A 112 1.93 1.59 -20.93
N ASP A 113 1.61 1.36 -22.19
CA ASP A 113 1.81 0.08 -22.87
C ASP A 113 3.24 -0.10 -23.36
N ASN A 114 3.86 -1.25 -23.07
CA ASN A 114 5.25 -1.54 -23.43
C ASN A 114 6.24 -0.49 -22.88
N ILE A 115 6.02 -0.09 -21.63
CA ILE A 115 6.73 1.03 -20.97
C ILE A 115 8.25 0.86 -20.98
N GLU A 116 8.75 -0.38 -20.91
CA GLU A 116 10.19 -0.67 -20.84
C GLU A 116 10.89 -0.67 -22.21
N ALA A 117 10.16 -0.46 -23.31
CA ALA A 117 10.79 -0.36 -24.63
C ALA A 117 11.64 0.90 -24.79
N ASP A 118 11.22 2.00 -24.16
CA ASP A 118 11.99 3.23 -24.05
C ASP A 118 11.54 4.00 -22.79
N LEU A 119 12.32 3.89 -21.71
CA LEU A 119 12.04 4.59 -20.44
C LEU A 119 12.27 6.11 -20.54
N GLU A 120 13.07 6.59 -21.49
CA GLU A 120 13.34 8.01 -21.68
C GLU A 120 12.25 8.68 -22.53
N ASN A 121 11.57 7.90 -23.39
CA ASN A 121 10.45 8.34 -24.22
C ASN A 121 9.24 7.41 -24.00
N PRO A 122 8.60 7.49 -22.83
CA PRO A 122 7.47 6.63 -22.49
C PRO A 122 6.31 6.83 -23.48
N PRO A 123 5.50 5.77 -23.72
CA PRO A 123 4.34 5.83 -24.59
C PRO A 123 3.29 6.82 -24.06
N GLU A 124 2.35 7.24 -24.93
CA GLU A 124 1.19 7.98 -24.45
C GLU A 124 0.35 7.14 -23.48
N ALA A 125 -0.17 7.81 -22.45
CA ALA A 125 -1.02 7.17 -21.46
C ALA A 125 -2.41 6.86 -22.03
N VAL A 126 -2.89 5.65 -21.81
CA VAL A 126 -4.28 5.26 -22.03
C VAL A 126 -5.06 5.42 -20.73
N VAL A 127 -6.20 6.12 -20.76
CA VAL A 127 -7.13 6.14 -19.63
C VAL A 127 -7.88 4.81 -19.60
N VAL A 128 -7.60 3.99 -18.60
CA VAL A 128 -8.25 2.68 -18.41
C VAL A 128 -9.62 2.87 -17.76
N SER A 129 -9.70 3.75 -16.78
CA SER A 129 -10.95 4.10 -16.11
C SER A 129 -10.81 5.45 -15.41
N ASP A 130 -11.80 6.31 -15.54
CA ASP A 130 -11.97 7.57 -14.80
C ASP A 130 -13.21 7.54 -13.90
N ALA A 131 -13.69 6.32 -13.60
CA ALA A 131 -14.89 6.07 -12.82
C ALA A 131 -14.64 6.09 -11.30
N PHE A 132 -13.58 6.74 -10.81
CA PHE A 132 -13.29 6.81 -9.37
C PHE A 132 -13.62 8.21 -8.81
N PRO A 133 -14.10 8.31 -7.56
CA PRO A 133 -14.30 9.60 -6.92
C PRO A 133 -13.02 10.44 -6.87
N GLY A 134 -13.17 11.77 -7.00
CA GLY A 134 -12.06 12.72 -7.11
C GLY A 134 -11.57 13.32 -5.78
N ASP A 135 -12.15 12.90 -4.65
CA ASP A 135 -11.88 13.46 -3.33
C ASP A 135 -10.44 13.19 -2.87
N ALA A 136 -9.77 14.23 -2.38
CA ALA A 136 -8.37 14.13 -1.99
C ALA A 136 -8.16 13.41 -0.64
N SER A 137 -9.10 13.54 0.29
CA SER A 137 -9.02 12.88 1.60
C SER A 137 -9.17 11.37 1.41
N HIS A 138 -8.16 10.60 1.83
CA HIS A 138 -8.05 9.16 1.57
C HIS A 138 -8.21 8.76 0.09
N GLY A 139 -7.95 9.70 -0.84
CA GLY A 139 -8.15 9.48 -2.26
C GLY A 139 -7.01 8.76 -2.97
N TRP A 140 -5.82 8.73 -2.37
CA TRP A 140 -4.68 8.04 -2.98
C TRP A 140 -4.92 6.54 -2.98
N LYS A 141 -4.54 5.93 -4.09
CA LYS A 141 -4.81 4.51 -4.31
C LYS A 141 -3.52 3.73 -4.25
N PHE A 142 -3.57 2.57 -3.64
CA PHE A 142 -2.66 1.48 -3.94
C PHE A 142 -3.31 0.60 -5.02
N ILE A 143 -2.54 -0.05 -5.89
CA ILE A 143 -3.11 -0.96 -6.89
C ILE A 143 -2.23 -2.18 -7.05
N ALA A 144 -2.85 -3.33 -7.27
CA ALA A 144 -2.16 -4.56 -7.62
C ALA A 144 -3.12 -5.50 -8.37
N PHE A 145 -2.55 -6.40 -9.17
CA PHE A 145 -3.32 -7.45 -9.84
C PHE A 145 -3.49 -8.65 -8.92
N GLY A 146 -4.72 -9.13 -8.79
CA GLY A 146 -5.03 -10.33 -8.04
C GLY A 146 -4.76 -11.61 -8.84
N PRO A 147 -4.85 -12.79 -8.19
CA PRO A 147 -4.66 -14.10 -8.82
C PRO A 147 -5.73 -14.42 -9.87
N ASP A 148 -6.88 -13.75 -9.80
CA ASP A 148 -7.96 -13.80 -10.80
C ASP A 148 -7.65 -12.97 -12.06
N GLY A 149 -6.53 -12.24 -12.09
CA GLY A 149 -6.16 -11.37 -13.18
C GLY A 149 -6.99 -10.08 -13.25
N LYS A 150 -7.68 -9.67 -12.20
CA LYS A 150 -8.31 -8.34 -12.11
C LYS A 150 -7.39 -7.35 -11.39
N LEU A 151 -7.51 -6.06 -11.73
CA LEU A 151 -6.84 -4.97 -11.03
C LEU A 151 -7.69 -4.54 -9.84
N TYR A 152 -7.12 -4.58 -8.64
CA TYR A 152 -7.80 -4.18 -7.40
C TYR A 152 -7.43 -2.74 -7.07
N VAL A 153 -8.43 -1.96 -6.67
CA VAL A 153 -8.34 -0.51 -6.50
C VAL A 153 -9.15 -0.09 -5.27
N PRO A 154 -8.51 0.30 -4.17
CA PRO A 154 -9.18 0.78 -2.98
C PRO A 154 -9.62 2.23 -3.15
N VAL A 155 -10.73 2.56 -2.50
CA VAL A 155 -11.27 3.92 -2.42
C VAL A 155 -11.63 4.17 -0.97
N GLY A 156 -10.78 4.90 -0.25
CA GLY A 156 -11.03 5.29 1.14
C GLY A 156 -12.10 6.39 1.24
N VAL A 157 -12.74 6.50 2.40
CA VAL A 157 -13.81 7.49 2.62
C VAL A 157 -13.27 8.94 2.69
N PRO A 158 -14.01 9.95 2.21
CA PRO A 158 -13.48 11.32 2.05
C PRO A 158 -13.50 12.13 3.35
N CYS A 159 -13.45 11.47 4.51
CA CYS A 159 -13.73 12.05 5.82
C CYS A 159 -13.00 11.29 6.93
N ASN A 160 -13.13 11.75 8.18
CA ASN A 160 -12.71 10.97 9.34
C ASN A 160 -13.70 9.83 9.66
N VAL A 161 -14.98 10.17 9.79
CA VAL A 161 -16.11 9.24 9.94
C VAL A 161 -17.29 9.78 9.13
N CYS A 162 -17.87 8.96 8.26
CA CYS A 162 -19.04 9.30 7.44
C CYS A 162 -19.56 8.04 6.73
N ASP A 163 -20.80 8.13 6.24
CA ASP A 163 -21.47 7.13 5.41
C ASP A 163 -21.83 7.79 4.06
N PRO A 164 -20.93 7.81 3.07
CA PRO A 164 -21.16 8.50 1.80
C PRO A 164 -22.24 7.81 0.94
N ASP A 165 -23.08 8.59 0.26
CA ASP A 165 -24.10 8.07 -0.68
C ASP A 165 -23.48 7.33 -1.90
N ASP A 166 -22.24 7.68 -2.26
CA ASP A 166 -21.52 7.01 -3.35
C ASP A 166 -20.90 5.71 -2.84
N GLU A 167 -21.52 4.59 -3.22
CA GLU A 167 -21.16 3.23 -2.82
C GLU A 167 -19.73 2.80 -3.19
N ARG A 168 -19.01 3.59 -4.00
CA ARG A 168 -17.59 3.35 -4.27
C ARG A 168 -16.72 3.69 -3.06
N PHE A 169 -17.13 4.59 -2.19
CA PHE A 169 -16.35 4.95 -1.01
C PHE A 169 -16.35 3.85 0.04
N GLY A 170 -15.21 3.74 0.72
CA GLY A 170 -15.01 2.76 1.77
C GLY A 170 -14.99 1.32 1.26
N THR A 171 -14.45 1.13 0.06
CA THR A 171 -14.43 -0.16 -0.63
C THR A 171 -13.05 -0.53 -1.18
N ILE A 172 -12.90 -1.81 -1.47
CA ILE A 172 -11.94 -2.30 -2.46
C ILE A 172 -12.75 -2.67 -3.70
N LEU A 173 -12.51 -1.94 -4.79
CA LEU A 173 -13.06 -2.23 -6.11
C LEU A 173 -12.13 -3.18 -6.87
N ARG A 174 -12.64 -3.87 -7.88
CA ARG A 174 -11.81 -4.58 -8.87
C ARG A 174 -12.37 -4.44 -10.27
N MET A 175 -11.50 -4.52 -11.27
CA MET A 175 -11.88 -4.43 -12.69
C MET A 175 -10.96 -5.29 -13.58
N ASN A 176 -11.39 -5.57 -14.81
CA ASN A 176 -10.52 -6.15 -15.82
C ASN A 176 -9.38 -5.18 -16.18
N PRO A 177 -8.26 -5.66 -16.76
CA PRO A 177 -7.12 -4.80 -17.11
C PRO A 177 -7.42 -3.70 -18.14
N ASP A 178 -8.52 -3.83 -18.88
CA ASP A 178 -9.02 -2.83 -19.83
C ASP A 178 -10.04 -1.87 -19.22
N GLY A 179 -10.33 -1.98 -17.92
CA GLY A 179 -11.27 -1.13 -17.19
C GLY A 179 -12.71 -1.63 -17.18
N THR A 180 -13.02 -2.71 -17.91
CA THR A 180 -14.36 -3.31 -17.91
C THR A 180 -14.65 -4.08 -16.62
N ASP A 181 -15.92 -4.38 -16.36
CA ASP A 181 -16.38 -5.12 -15.19
C ASP A 181 -15.89 -4.56 -13.85
N LEU A 182 -15.97 -3.23 -13.68
CA LEU A 182 -15.71 -2.56 -12.41
C LEU A 182 -16.82 -2.91 -11.41
N GLU A 183 -16.42 -3.53 -10.29
CA GLU A 183 -17.35 -3.97 -9.25
C GLU A 183 -16.75 -3.82 -7.85
N VAL A 184 -17.62 -3.76 -6.83
CA VAL A 184 -17.23 -3.76 -5.41
C VAL A 184 -16.85 -5.18 -5.00
N TYR A 185 -15.60 -5.37 -4.55
CA TYR A 185 -15.15 -6.64 -3.99
C TYR A 185 -15.39 -6.72 -2.48
N ALA A 186 -15.03 -5.69 -1.73
CA ALA A 186 -15.22 -5.61 -0.29
C ALA A 186 -15.64 -4.18 0.12
N ARG A 187 -16.39 -4.04 1.22
CA ARG A 187 -16.90 -2.76 1.69
C ARG A 187 -16.76 -2.58 3.21
N GLY A 188 -17.07 -1.38 3.70
CA GLY A 188 -16.98 -1.04 5.11
C GLY A 188 -15.54 -0.95 5.59
N ILE A 189 -14.68 -0.39 4.74
CA ILE A 189 -13.23 -0.19 4.96
C ILE A 189 -13.01 1.31 5.03
N ARG A 190 -12.32 1.85 6.03
CA ARG A 190 -12.13 3.31 6.13
C ARG A 190 -11.13 3.80 5.10
N ASN A 191 -9.91 3.29 5.17
CA ASN A 191 -8.78 3.69 4.33
C ASN A 191 -7.71 2.60 4.30
N THR A 192 -7.79 1.73 3.29
CA THR A 192 -6.73 0.77 3.00
C THR A 192 -5.68 1.35 2.07
N VAL A 193 -4.42 1.33 2.50
CA VAL A 193 -3.28 1.93 1.78
C VAL A 193 -2.34 0.85 1.19
N GLY A 194 -2.62 -0.43 1.43
CA GLY A 194 -1.91 -1.53 0.82
C GLY A 194 -2.52 -2.88 1.15
N PHE A 195 -2.35 -3.82 0.22
CA PHE A 195 -2.87 -5.17 0.30
C PHE A 195 -2.03 -6.13 -0.54
N ASP A 196 -2.21 -7.42 -0.29
CA ASP A 196 -1.58 -8.49 -1.04
C ASP A 196 -2.42 -9.77 -0.97
N TRP A 197 -2.08 -10.77 -1.78
CA TRP A 197 -2.77 -12.06 -1.75
C TRP A 197 -1.90 -13.12 -1.09
N ASP A 198 -2.52 -13.93 -0.23
CA ASP A 198 -1.85 -15.13 0.29
C ASP A 198 -1.51 -16.04 -0.89
N PRO A 199 -0.22 -16.41 -1.10
CA PRO A 199 0.19 -17.17 -2.27
C PRO A 199 -0.32 -18.62 -2.25
N GLU A 200 -0.75 -19.15 -1.11
CA GLU A 200 -1.27 -20.51 -1.00
C GLU A 200 -2.78 -20.56 -1.19
N THR A 201 -3.51 -19.63 -0.59
CA THR A 201 -4.98 -19.65 -0.62
C THR A 201 -5.57 -18.74 -1.70
N GLY A 202 -4.83 -17.72 -2.14
CA GLY A 202 -5.32 -16.66 -3.01
C GLY A 202 -6.24 -15.66 -2.30
N ASP A 203 -6.30 -15.68 -0.96
CA ASP A 203 -7.14 -14.75 -0.21
C ASP A 203 -6.53 -13.34 -0.21
N LEU A 204 -7.37 -12.32 -0.33
CA LEU A 204 -6.94 -10.94 -0.19
C LEU A 204 -6.70 -10.60 1.29
N TRP A 205 -5.54 -10.04 1.60
CA TRP A 205 -5.20 -9.48 2.92
C TRP A 205 -4.88 -8.00 2.77
N PHE A 206 -5.40 -7.18 3.68
CA PHE A 206 -5.26 -5.74 3.60
C PHE A 206 -5.20 -5.10 4.98
N THR A 207 -4.51 -3.96 5.07
CA THR A 207 -4.51 -3.14 6.28
C THR A 207 -5.58 -2.05 6.17
N ASP A 208 -6.19 -1.65 7.27
CA ASP A 208 -7.13 -0.52 7.34
C ASP A 208 -6.74 0.45 8.45
N ASN A 209 -6.76 1.75 8.17
CA ASN A 209 -6.48 2.79 9.15
C ASN A 209 -7.77 3.22 9.83
N GLY A 210 -7.88 3.01 11.15
CA GLY A 210 -9.06 3.30 11.96
C GLY A 210 -9.38 4.80 12.04
N ARG A 211 -10.57 5.14 12.56
CA ARG A 211 -10.97 6.56 12.69
C ARG A 211 -10.09 7.31 13.67
N ASP A 212 -9.91 8.59 13.39
CA ASP A 212 -9.25 9.53 14.28
C ASP A 212 -10.21 9.97 15.41
N TRP A 213 -9.62 10.46 16.50
CA TRP A 213 -10.28 11.20 17.58
C TRP A 213 -11.31 10.42 18.41
N LEU A 214 -11.24 9.09 18.45
CA LEU A 214 -11.99 8.28 19.42
C LEU A 214 -11.26 8.15 20.77
N GLY A 215 -9.93 8.34 20.77
CA GLY A 215 -9.08 8.38 21.95
C GLY A 215 -7.63 8.02 21.64
N ASP A 216 -6.72 8.21 22.59
CA ASP A 216 -5.29 7.93 22.38
C ASP A 216 -4.98 6.44 22.19
N ASN A 217 -5.87 5.58 22.71
CA ASN A 217 -5.67 4.12 22.71
C ASN A 217 -6.82 3.37 22.00
N ILE A 218 -7.66 4.07 21.22
CA ILE A 218 -8.76 3.49 20.43
C ILE A 218 -9.09 4.37 19.21
N PRO A 219 -9.70 3.81 18.15
CA PRO A 219 -9.83 2.38 17.89
C PRO A 219 -8.50 1.79 17.41
N PRO A 220 -8.38 0.45 17.33
CA PRO A 220 -7.22 -0.16 16.66
C PRO A 220 -7.24 0.16 15.15
N ASP A 221 -6.07 0.22 14.54
CA ASP A 221 -5.95 -0.09 13.11
C ASP A 221 -6.13 -1.59 12.90
N GLU A 222 -6.33 -2.03 11.67
CA GLU A 222 -6.72 -3.41 11.41
C GLU A 222 -5.86 -4.08 10.34
N LEU A 223 -5.69 -5.38 10.51
CA LEU A 223 -5.40 -6.27 9.41
C LEU A 223 -6.62 -7.17 9.19
N ASN A 224 -7.09 -7.14 7.95
CA ASN A 224 -8.28 -7.82 7.49
C ASN A 224 -7.93 -8.86 6.42
N ARG A 225 -8.82 -9.85 6.26
CA ARG A 225 -8.76 -10.88 5.23
C ARG A 225 -10.12 -11.00 4.55
N ALA A 226 -10.13 -10.95 3.24
CA ALA A 226 -11.28 -11.15 2.38
C ALA A 226 -11.03 -12.36 1.46
N PRO A 227 -11.41 -13.59 1.88
CA PRO A 227 -11.31 -14.76 1.00
C PRO A 227 -12.33 -14.73 -0.15
N GLU A 228 -13.42 -13.97 0.00
CA GLU A 228 -14.50 -13.89 -0.99
C GLU A 228 -15.06 -12.47 -1.15
N ALA A 229 -15.71 -12.23 -2.29
CA ALA A 229 -16.34 -10.95 -2.58
C ALA A 229 -17.63 -10.76 -1.77
N GLY A 230 -18.01 -9.50 -1.52
CA GLY A 230 -19.27 -9.10 -0.90
C GLY A 230 -19.19 -8.86 0.61
N MET A 231 -18.04 -9.16 1.24
CA MET A 231 -17.80 -8.98 2.67
C MET A 231 -17.87 -7.50 3.10
N HIS A 232 -18.32 -7.27 4.34
CA HIS A 232 -18.41 -5.95 4.97
C HIS A 232 -17.57 -5.92 6.26
N PHE A 233 -16.64 -4.97 6.37
CA PHE A 233 -15.63 -4.90 7.45
C PHE A 233 -15.97 -3.95 8.61
N GLY A 234 -17.07 -3.22 8.49
CA GLY A 234 -17.78 -2.65 9.65
C GLY A 234 -17.77 -1.14 9.72
N PHE A 235 -16.80 -0.46 9.10
CA PHE A 235 -16.83 0.99 8.98
C PHE A 235 -18.08 1.46 8.20
N PRO A 236 -18.74 2.58 8.59
CA PRO A 236 -18.44 3.47 9.72
C PRO A 236 -19.07 3.03 11.04
N TYR A 237 -19.83 1.93 11.07
CA TYR A 237 -20.66 1.53 12.20
C TYR A 237 -19.88 0.90 13.37
N CYS A 238 -18.83 0.16 13.06
CA CYS A 238 -17.98 -0.55 14.02
C CYS A 238 -16.51 -0.42 13.66
N HIS A 239 -15.67 -0.40 14.70
CA HIS A 239 -14.22 -0.39 14.62
C HIS A 239 -13.64 -1.56 15.41
N GLY A 240 -12.54 -2.14 14.92
CA GLY A 240 -11.96 -3.34 15.48
C GLY A 240 -12.98 -4.47 15.53
N ARG A 241 -12.89 -5.31 16.57
CA ARG A 241 -13.79 -6.46 16.74
C ARG A 241 -15.14 -6.09 17.34
N SER A 242 -15.22 -5.01 18.12
CA SER A 242 -16.40 -4.79 18.98
C SER A 242 -16.66 -3.35 19.40
N ILE A 243 -15.98 -2.36 18.83
CA ILE A 243 -16.16 -0.96 19.23
C ILE A 243 -17.22 -0.34 18.31
N ALA A 244 -18.43 -0.17 18.83
CA ALA A 244 -19.48 0.55 18.11
C ALA A 244 -19.09 2.04 17.98
N ASP A 245 -19.32 2.61 16.80
CA ASP A 245 -19.08 4.02 16.57
C ASP A 245 -20.09 4.89 17.35
N PRO A 246 -19.68 6.00 17.99
CA PRO A 246 -20.59 6.85 18.76
C PRO A 246 -21.65 7.57 17.91
N GLU A 247 -21.38 7.80 16.63
CA GLU A 247 -22.23 8.57 15.73
C GLU A 247 -23.05 7.63 14.83
N PHE A 248 -22.45 6.53 14.37
CA PHE A 248 -23.06 5.62 13.40
C PHE A 248 -23.43 4.24 13.97
N GLY A 249 -22.95 3.88 15.15
CA GLY A 249 -23.12 2.54 15.72
C GLY A 249 -24.50 2.28 16.36
N GLU A 250 -25.36 3.30 16.50
CA GLU A 250 -26.68 3.12 17.11
C GLU A 250 -27.53 2.13 16.28
N GLY A 251 -28.08 1.11 16.96
CA GLY A 251 -28.87 0.06 16.30
C GLY A 251 -28.05 -0.96 15.51
N GLN A 252 -26.73 -0.80 15.43
CA GLN A 252 -25.83 -1.74 14.77
C GLN A 252 -25.20 -2.69 15.79
N SER A 253 -25.02 -3.95 15.41
CA SER A 253 -24.25 -4.93 16.18
C SER A 253 -22.97 -5.25 15.42
N CYS A 254 -21.81 -5.09 16.05
CA CYS A 254 -20.54 -5.40 15.39
C CYS A 254 -20.41 -6.87 14.99
N ALA A 255 -21.19 -7.75 15.62
CA ALA A 255 -21.29 -9.16 15.21
C ALA A 255 -21.91 -9.37 13.81
N ASN A 256 -22.53 -8.34 13.22
CA ASN A 256 -23.06 -8.38 11.86
C ASN A 256 -21.99 -8.14 10.78
N PHE A 257 -20.78 -7.71 11.17
CA PHE A 257 -19.69 -7.39 10.27
C PHE A 257 -18.56 -8.40 10.38
N THR A 258 -17.68 -8.40 9.38
CA THR A 258 -16.48 -9.23 9.38
C THR A 258 -15.47 -8.65 10.37
N PRO A 259 -15.05 -9.38 11.40
CA PRO A 259 -14.03 -8.89 12.31
C PRO A 259 -12.63 -8.93 11.66
N PRO A 260 -11.69 -8.07 12.10
CA PRO A 260 -10.31 -8.18 11.65
C PRO A 260 -9.67 -9.49 12.09
N GLU A 261 -8.74 -10.00 11.28
CA GLU A 261 -7.90 -11.14 11.65
C GLU A 261 -6.98 -10.73 12.80
N GLN A 262 -6.48 -9.49 12.77
CA GLN A 262 -5.68 -8.92 13.83
C GLN A 262 -6.00 -7.44 14.04
N GLU A 263 -6.25 -7.06 15.29
CA GLU A 263 -6.23 -5.66 15.72
C GLU A 263 -4.78 -5.23 15.88
N LEU A 264 -4.41 -4.17 15.17
CA LEU A 264 -3.12 -3.52 15.31
C LEU A 264 -3.18 -2.49 16.44
N GLY A 265 -2.06 -1.83 16.71
CA GLY A 265 -2.07 -0.71 17.64
C GLY A 265 -2.97 0.42 17.14
N PRO A 266 -3.59 1.21 18.03
CA PRO A 266 -4.25 2.45 17.67
C PRO A 266 -3.27 3.40 16.97
N HIS A 267 -3.72 4.03 15.88
CA HIS A 267 -2.99 5.10 15.19
C HIS A 267 -1.60 4.69 14.67
N VAL A 268 -1.36 3.40 14.39
CA VAL A 268 -0.08 2.94 13.84
C VAL A 268 0.10 3.34 12.38
N ALA A 269 -0.98 3.71 11.70
CA ALA A 269 -1.04 4.14 10.31
C ALA A 269 -0.35 3.13 9.38
N ALA A 270 -0.76 1.86 9.48
CA ALA A 270 -0.23 0.81 8.62
C ALA A 270 -0.47 1.15 7.14
N LEU A 271 0.62 1.30 6.38
CA LEU A 271 0.57 1.72 4.97
C LEU A 271 0.50 0.54 3.99
N GLY A 272 0.31 -0.68 4.48
CA GLY A 272 0.22 -1.89 3.68
C GLY A 272 0.90 -3.10 4.31
N MET A 273 0.81 -4.21 3.60
CA MET A 273 1.47 -5.47 3.91
C MET A 273 1.83 -6.18 2.61
N ARG A 274 2.77 -7.14 2.68
CA ARG A 274 3.15 -8.02 1.58
C ARG A 274 3.39 -9.43 2.12
N PHE A 275 3.04 -10.43 1.33
CA PHE A 275 3.55 -11.78 1.53
C PHE A 275 4.95 -11.86 0.93
N TYR A 276 5.85 -12.49 1.67
CA TYR A 276 7.20 -12.72 1.20
C TYR A 276 7.28 -14.10 0.55
N ASP A 277 7.63 -14.12 -0.74
CA ASP A 277 7.75 -15.32 -1.58
C ASP A 277 9.17 -15.51 -2.13
N GLY A 278 10.13 -14.71 -1.66
CA GLY A 278 11.52 -14.78 -2.06
C GLY A 278 12.34 -15.80 -1.25
N GLU A 279 13.62 -15.91 -1.63
CA GLU A 279 14.59 -16.84 -1.01
C GLU A 279 15.74 -16.11 -0.30
N GLN A 280 15.72 -14.77 -0.25
CA GLN A 280 16.76 -13.95 0.37
C GLN A 280 16.73 -13.93 1.89
N PHE A 281 15.54 -14.05 2.50
CA PHE A 281 15.42 -13.99 3.96
C PHE A 281 15.87 -15.31 4.60
N PRO A 282 16.31 -15.27 5.87
CA PRO A 282 16.64 -16.49 6.60
C PRO A 282 15.49 -17.51 6.58
N GLU A 283 15.82 -18.81 6.68
CA GLU A 283 14.87 -19.92 6.48
C GLU A 283 13.63 -19.81 7.38
N GLU A 284 13.79 -19.29 8.59
CA GLU A 284 12.66 -19.09 9.51
C GLU A 284 11.61 -18.07 9.03
N TRP A 285 11.96 -17.24 8.03
CA TRP A 285 11.08 -16.28 7.37
C TRP A 285 10.56 -16.77 6.00
N THR A 286 11.25 -17.74 5.37
CA THR A 286 10.80 -18.39 4.13
C THR A 286 9.84 -19.55 4.42
N SER A 287 9.97 -20.17 5.60
CA SER A 287 9.02 -21.17 6.09
C SER A 287 7.77 -20.50 6.68
N ARG A 288 6.88 -19.99 5.82
CA ARG A 288 5.45 -19.80 6.09
C ARG A 288 5.07 -19.04 7.38
N SER A 289 5.83 -18.04 7.80
CA SER A 289 5.34 -17.13 8.85
C SER A 289 4.49 -16.04 8.21
N ARG A 290 3.17 -16.08 8.44
CA ARG A 290 2.23 -14.98 8.20
C ARG A 290 2.70 -13.74 8.98
N THR A 291 3.63 -12.98 8.42
CA THR A 291 4.05 -11.72 9.03
C THR A 291 3.14 -10.61 8.54
N THR A 292 2.03 -10.46 9.24
CA THR A 292 1.37 -9.16 9.37
C THR A 292 2.45 -8.18 9.85
N GLY A 293 2.65 -7.06 9.18
CA GLY A 293 3.64 -6.07 9.57
C GLY A 293 3.52 -5.76 11.06
N ARG A 294 4.44 -6.27 11.87
CA ARG A 294 4.64 -5.74 13.22
C ARG A 294 5.04 -4.29 13.00
N SER A 295 4.32 -3.35 13.58
CA SER A 295 4.74 -1.97 13.64
C SER A 295 6.13 -1.91 14.27
N TRP A 296 7.12 -1.52 13.48
CA TRP A 296 8.43 -1.14 14.00
C TRP A 296 8.34 0.32 14.44
N SER A 297 7.71 0.55 15.59
CA SER A 297 7.74 1.81 16.31
C SER A 297 7.43 1.59 17.81
N ARG A 298 8.48 1.22 18.57
CA ARG A 298 8.46 1.41 20.03
C ARG A 298 9.84 1.85 20.50
N THR A 299 9.97 3.15 20.78
CA THR A 299 11.01 3.70 21.65
C THR A 299 10.33 4.54 22.72
N THR A 300 10.08 3.93 23.88
CA THR A 300 10.30 4.62 25.17
C THR A 300 10.73 3.56 26.18
N GLY A 301 12.02 3.58 26.51
CA GLY A 301 12.52 2.99 27.73
C GLY A 301 12.04 3.78 28.95
N ARG A 302 11.98 3.09 30.09
CA ARG A 302 12.24 3.71 31.38
C ARG A 302 13.32 2.89 32.08
N MET A 303 14.36 3.61 32.50
CA MET A 303 15.51 3.17 33.28
C MET A 303 15.11 2.49 34.61
N PRO A 304 16.01 1.70 35.22
CA PRO A 304 15.80 1.13 36.54
C PRO A 304 15.89 2.22 37.61
N SER A 305 14.90 2.30 38.50
CA SER A 305 15.06 3.04 39.75
C SER A 305 15.76 2.15 40.77
N THR A 306 16.96 2.56 41.15
CA THR A 306 17.62 2.21 42.41
C THR A 306 16.78 2.68 43.59
N GLY A 307 16.56 1.80 44.57
CA GLY A 307 15.90 2.09 45.84
C GLY A 307 15.11 0.91 46.34
#